data_AF-A0AAN7UX57-F1
#
_entry.id   AF-A0AAN7UX57-F1
#
_cell.length_a   1.000
_cell.length_b   1.000
_cell.length_c   1.000
_cell.angle_alpha   90.00
_cell.angle_beta   90.00
_cell.angle_gamma   90.00
#
_symmetry.space_group_name_H-M   'P 1'
#
loop_
_entity.id
_entity.type
_entity.pdbx_description
1 polymer ?
#
loop_
_entity_poly.entity_id
_entity_poly.type
_entity_poly.pdbx_seq_one_letter_code
_entity_poly.pdbx_strand_id
1 'polypeptide(L)'
;MIYLTFAAVFISVVAVQEQIKDGFSISAIFQNKVFFSLVVSLLSTYGLWLIASLLMFDPWHMLTSFVQYLALTPTYVNVLNVYAFCNTHDISWGTKGDDKAEELPKVDTKDGKGKTDLPDEGDLNAQYEKELQVFAQKQPKVVKGEKTEAQKAEDQMDYYRWIRSLVVLIWIFTNFGLVALVLSTAGVEDLNSQPNTEASEEARSTLYTTIILWSVAGLSAFKFIGALWFLIVRLFRGV
;
A
#
# COMPACT_ATOMS: atom_id res chain seq x y z
N MET A 1 -3.77 13.15 12.41
CA MET A 1 -3.83 11.71 12.74
C MET A 1 -3.68 11.43 14.23
N ILE A 2 -2.77 12.09 14.96
CA ILE A 2 -2.77 12.09 16.45
C ILE A 2 -4.15 12.46 17.02
N TYR A 3 -4.82 13.44 16.40
CA TYR A 3 -6.21 13.81 16.73
C TYR A 3 -7.21 12.64 16.60
N LEU A 4 -7.11 11.81 15.54
CA LEU A 4 -8.01 10.66 15.37
C LEU A 4 -7.71 9.55 16.38
N THR A 5 -6.44 9.29 16.68
CA THR A 5 -6.05 8.36 17.74
C THR A 5 -6.55 8.85 19.10
N PHE A 6 -6.39 10.14 19.40
CA PHE A 6 -6.92 10.75 20.62
C PHE A 6 -8.46 10.64 20.67
N ALA A 7 -9.16 10.99 19.60
CA ALA A 7 -10.62 10.91 19.53
C ALA A 7 -11.11 9.46 19.69
N ALA A 8 -10.44 8.47 19.08
CA ALA A 8 -10.78 7.06 19.23
C ALA A 8 -10.62 6.57 20.67
N VAL A 9 -9.53 6.96 21.35
CA VAL A 9 -9.30 6.66 22.77
C VAL A 9 -10.35 7.36 23.63
N PHE A 10 -10.61 8.64 23.38
CA PHE A 10 -11.59 9.43 24.12
C PHE A 10 -13.01 8.84 24.02
N ILE A 11 -13.48 8.54 22.81
CA ILE A 11 -14.81 7.93 22.57
C ILE A 11 -14.89 6.57 23.26
N SER A 12 -13.82 5.77 23.18
CA SER A 12 -13.77 4.46 23.83
C SER A 12 -13.85 4.57 25.36
N VAL A 13 -13.15 5.53 25.96
CA VAL A 13 -13.22 5.80 27.41
C VAL A 13 -14.61 6.26 27.82
N VAL A 14 -15.22 7.19 27.08
CA VAL A 14 -16.59 7.66 27.35
C VAL A 14 -17.60 6.52 27.22
N ALA A 15 -17.48 5.68 26.20
CA ALA A 15 -18.35 4.51 26.01
C ALA A 15 -18.24 3.51 27.16
N VAL A 16 -17.02 3.26 27.65
CA VAL A 16 -16.79 2.40 28.82
C VAL A 16 -17.35 3.04 30.10
N GLN A 17 -17.16 4.35 30.29
CA GLN A 17 -17.69 5.07 31.45
C GLN A 17 -19.22 5.01 31.48
N GLU A 18 -19.89 5.21 30.34
CA GLU A 18 -21.35 5.14 30.24
C GLU A 18 -21.88 3.78 30.68
N GLN A 19 -21.22 2.70 30.30
CA GLN A 19 -21.65 1.33 30.61
C GLN A 19 -21.36 0.89 32.05
N ILE A 20 -20.43 1.56 32.73
CA ILE A 20 -20.07 1.23 34.12
C ILE A 20 -20.87 2.08 35.13
N LYS A 21 -21.65 3.09 34.68
CA LYS A 21 -22.46 3.95 35.55
C LYS A 21 -23.40 3.18 36.49
N ASP A 22 -23.97 2.08 36.01
CA ASP A 22 -24.92 1.26 36.78
C ASP A 22 -24.25 0.11 37.57
N GLY A 23 -22.92 0.06 37.60
CA GLY A 23 -22.11 -0.94 38.30
C GLY A 23 -21.38 -1.90 37.35
N PHE A 24 -20.21 -2.40 37.78
CA PHE A 24 -19.43 -3.36 37.00
C PHE A 24 -19.97 -4.78 37.17
N SER A 25 -20.61 -5.31 36.14
CA SER A 25 -20.98 -6.72 36.05
C SER A 25 -20.33 -7.36 34.84
N ILE A 26 -19.56 -8.44 35.05
CA ILE A 26 -18.93 -9.20 33.95
C ILE A 26 -20.00 -9.73 32.99
N SER A 27 -21.18 -10.08 33.51
CA SER A 27 -22.31 -10.53 32.70
C SER A 27 -22.85 -9.43 31.77
N ALA A 28 -22.75 -8.15 32.16
CA ALA A 28 -23.19 -7.03 31.33
C ALA A 28 -22.31 -6.88 30.07
N ILE A 29 -21.04 -7.28 30.15
CA ILE A 29 -20.12 -7.28 29.00
C ILE A 29 -20.63 -8.21 27.90
N PHE A 30 -21.15 -9.38 28.27
CA PHE A 30 -21.67 -10.37 27.32
C PHE A 30 -23.10 -10.08 26.85
N GLN A 31 -23.84 -9.24 27.57
CA GLN A 31 -25.22 -8.87 27.20
C GLN A 31 -25.25 -7.82 26.08
N ASN A 32 -24.30 -6.89 26.06
CA ASN A 32 -24.20 -5.89 24.99
C ASN A 32 -23.31 -6.39 23.85
N LYS A 33 -23.92 -6.82 22.74
CA LYS A 33 -23.21 -7.37 21.57
C LYS A 33 -22.19 -6.41 20.95
N VAL A 34 -22.48 -5.11 20.93
CA VAL A 34 -21.59 -4.08 20.37
C VAL A 34 -20.37 -3.92 21.26
N PHE A 35 -20.61 -3.79 22.57
CA PHE A 35 -19.52 -3.68 23.53
C PHE A 35 -18.64 -4.93 23.57
N PHE A 36 -19.25 -6.11 23.58
CA PHE A 36 -18.52 -7.37 23.50
C PHE A 36 -17.63 -7.43 22.26
N SER A 37 -18.17 -7.04 21.10
CA SER A 37 -17.40 -7.03 19.84
C SER A 37 -16.24 -6.02 19.88
N LEU A 38 -16.40 -4.87 20.54
CA LEU A 38 -15.33 -3.90 20.76
C LEU A 38 -14.22 -4.47 21.66
N VAL A 39 -14.59 -5.12 22.77
CA VAL A 39 -13.63 -5.76 23.69
C VAL A 39 -12.86 -6.87 22.98
N VAL A 40 -13.55 -7.73 22.22
CA VAL A 40 -12.92 -8.80 21.42
C VAL A 40 -11.97 -8.21 20.38
N SER A 41 -12.34 -7.12 19.71
CA SER A 41 -11.46 -6.45 18.75
C SER A 41 -10.20 -5.87 19.40
N LEU A 42 -10.32 -5.25 20.56
CA LEU A 42 -9.18 -4.70 21.30
C LEU A 42 -8.23 -5.83 21.76
N LEU A 43 -8.78 -6.91 22.32
CA LEU A 43 -8.01 -8.08 22.76
C LEU A 43 -7.37 -8.81 21.59
N SER A 44 -8.02 -8.90 20.44
CA SER A 44 -7.42 -9.50 19.24
C SER A 44 -6.32 -8.65 18.63
N THR A 45 -6.46 -7.32 18.65
CA THR A 45 -5.48 -6.39 18.06
C THR A 45 -4.23 -6.25 18.94
N TYR A 46 -4.39 -6.03 20.25
CA TYR A 46 -3.27 -5.78 21.16
C TYR A 46 -3.02 -6.93 22.14
N GLY A 47 -4.06 -7.59 22.63
CA GLY A 47 -3.96 -8.66 23.61
C GLY A 47 -3.24 -9.90 23.05
N LEU A 48 -3.61 -10.36 21.85
CA LEU A 48 -2.94 -11.49 21.19
C LEU A 48 -1.47 -11.20 20.91
N TRP A 49 -1.13 -9.96 20.53
CA TRP A 49 0.25 -9.52 20.36
C TRP A 49 1.03 -9.57 21.67
N LEU A 50 0.47 -9.04 22.76
CA LEU A 50 1.08 -9.08 24.08
C LEU A 50 1.31 -10.53 24.55
N ILE A 51 0.31 -11.40 24.40
CA ILE A 51 0.42 -12.82 24.75
C ILE A 51 1.49 -13.50 23.90
N ALA A 52 1.54 -13.23 22.59
CA ALA A 52 2.56 -13.79 21.71
C ALA A 52 3.97 -13.34 22.11
N SER A 53 4.18 -12.06 22.41
CA SER A 53 5.47 -11.52 22.84
C SER A 53 5.92 -12.12 24.18
N LEU A 54 4.99 -12.36 25.11
CA LEU A 54 5.27 -13.06 26.37
C LEU A 54 5.64 -14.53 26.15
N LEU A 55 4.92 -15.24 25.27
CA LEU A 55 5.24 -16.63 24.91
C LEU A 55 6.61 -16.77 24.22
N MET A 56 7.05 -15.73 23.52
CA MET A 56 8.36 -15.65 22.87
C MET A 56 9.48 -15.12 23.80
N PHE A 57 9.17 -14.79 25.05
CA PHE A 57 10.09 -14.21 26.04
C PHE A 57 10.75 -12.87 25.65
N ASP A 58 10.09 -12.07 24.81
CA ASP A 58 10.54 -10.71 24.49
C ASP A 58 9.36 -9.74 24.46
N PRO A 59 8.86 -9.25 25.61
CA PRO A 59 7.82 -8.23 25.64
C PRO A 59 8.36 -6.80 25.47
N TRP A 60 9.68 -6.61 25.47
CA TRP A 60 10.31 -5.31 25.65
C TRP A 60 10.08 -4.37 24.46
N HIS A 61 10.00 -4.93 23.25
CA HIS A 61 9.69 -4.16 22.03
C HIS A 61 8.31 -3.50 22.09
N MET A 62 7.31 -4.12 22.73
CA MET A 62 6.02 -3.47 22.97
C MET A 62 6.18 -2.35 23.99
N LEU A 63 6.76 -2.59 25.16
CA LEU A 63 6.82 -1.58 26.22
C LEU A 63 7.60 -0.31 25.83
N THR A 64 8.70 -0.46 25.09
CA THR A 64 9.57 0.67 24.72
C THR A 64 9.08 1.44 23.50
N SER A 65 8.51 0.75 22.51
CA SER A 65 8.25 1.32 21.18
C SER A 65 6.76 1.48 20.86
N PHE A 66 5.84 1.06 21.73
CA PHE A 66 4.40 1.06 21.42
C PHE A 66 3.84 2.45 21.13
N VAL A 67 4.19 3.47 21.94
CA VAL A 67 3.68 4.84 21.73
C VAL A 67 4.21 5.43 20.41
N GLN A 68 5.49 5.20 20.11
CA GLN A 68 6.12 5.64 18.86
C GLN A 68 5.50 4.92 17.66
N TYR A 69 5.27 3.61 17.79
CA TYR A 69 4.57 2.81 16.80
C TYR A 69 3.17 3.36 16.54
N LEU A 70 2.35 3.58 17.57
CA LEU A 70 1.00 4.14 17.42
C LEU A 70 1.00 5.51 16.74
N ALA A 71 1.99 6.36 17.04
CA ALA A 71 2.13 7.66 16.38
C ALA A 71 2.51 7.55 14.90
N LEU A 72 3.29 6.53 14.52
CA LEU A 72 3.75 6.28 13.16
C LEU A 72 2.83 5.35 12.34
N THR A 73 1.91 4.62 12.97
CA THR A 73 0.95 3.72 12.29
C THR A 73 0.25 4.39 11.09
N PRO A 74 -0.23 5.65 11.17
CA PRO A 74 -0.85 6.31 10.02
C PRO A 74 0.12 6.52 8.84
N THR A 75 1.41 6.75 9.12
CA THR A 75 2.46 6.87 8.09
C THR A 75 2.72 5.50 7.45
N TYR A 76 2.78 4.44 8.24
CA TYR A 76 2.93 3.07 7.73
C TYR A 76 1.75 2.64 6.85
N VAL A 77 0.53 2.96 7.26
CA VAL A 77 -0.69 2.54 6.54
C VAL A 77 -0.96 3.37 5.30
N ASN A 78 -0.76 4.70 5.35
CA ASN A 78 -1.11 5.59 4.24
C ASN A 78 0.09 5.94 3.36
N VAL A 79 1.17 6.46 3.96
CA VAL A 79 2.30 7.02 3.19
C VAL A 79 3.13 5.92 2.56
N LEU A 80 3.58 4.95 3.36
CA LEU A 80 4.43 3.87 2.83
C LEU A 80 3.67 2.97 1.85
N ASN A 81 2.39 2.72 2.09
CA ASN A 81 1.58 1.88 1.21
C ASN A 81 1.39 2.53 -0.17
N VAL A 82 1.03 3.82 -0.21
CA VAL A 82 0.93 4.57 -1.47
C VAL A 82 2.29 4.66 -2.16
N TYR A 83 3.36 4.94 -1.39
CA TYR A 83 4.71 4.99 -1.94
C TYR A 83 5.12 3.65 -2.56
N ALA A 84 4.82 2.53 -1.91
CA ALA A 84 5.11 1.19 -2.42
C ALA A 84 4.34 0.89 -3.72
N PHE A 85 3.04 1.22 -3.79
CA PHE A 85 2.25 1.03 -5.02
C PHE A 85 2.77 1.89 -6.17
N CYS A 86 3.13 3.14 -5.89
CA CYS A 86 3.71 4.06 -6.87
C CYS A 86 5.13 3.64 -7.30
N ASN A 87 5.82 2.78 -6.56
CA ASN A 87 7.19 2.36 -6.85
C ASN A 87 7.34 0.84 -7.06
N THR A 88 6.29 0.13 -7.46
CA THR A 88 6.30 -1.33 -7.69
C THR A 88 7.36 -1.84 -8.68
N HIS A 89 7.83 -0.98 -9.58
CA HIS A 89 8.94 -1.27 -10.49
C HIS A 89 10.33 -1.29 -9.83
N ASP A 90 10.52 -0.60 -8.71
CA ASP A 90 11.82 -0.40 -8.06
C ASP A 90 11.92 -1.32 -6.85
N ILE A 91 12.18 -2.60 -7.13
CA ILE A 91 12.36 -3.66 -6.11
C ILE A 91 13.74 -3.55 -5.43
N SER A 92 14.64 -2.68 -5.95
CA SER A 92 15.95 -2.45 -5.35
C SER A 92 15.89 -1.71 -4.00
N TRP A 93 14.69 -1.26 -3.59
CA TRP A 93 14.49 -0.64 -2.29
C TRP A 93 14.74 -1.66 -1.17
N GLY A 94 15.90 -1.53 -0.51
CA GLY A 94 16.40 -2.49 0.48
C GLY A 94 17.63 -3.28 0.06
N THR A 95 18.02 -3.25 -1.23
CA THR A 95 19.20 -3.94 -1.78
C THR A 95 20.14 -3.04 -2.61
N LYS A 96 19.86 -1.73 -2.69
CA LYS A 96 20.67 -0.70 -3.40
C LYS A 96 22.17 -0.61 -3.05
N GLY A 97 22.68 -1.44 -2.13
CA GLY A 97 24.09 -1.54 -1.80
C GLY A 97 24.87 -2.61 -2.57
N ASP A 98 24.20 -3.53 -3.27
CA ASP A 98 24.84 -4.64 -4.01
C ASP A 98 25.00 -4.38 -5.52
N ASP A 99 24.40 -3.29 -6.03
CA ASP A 99 24.54 -2.92 -7.43
C ASP A 99 25.88 -2.19 -7.64
N LYS A 100 26.86 -2.91 -8.19
CA LYS A 100 28.13 -2.32 -8.66
C LYS A 100 27.79 -1.26 -9.70
N ALA A 101 28.30 -0.03 -9.49
CA ALA A 101 28.17 1.04 -10.47
C ALA A 101 28.71 0.58 -11.83
N GLU A 102 27.85 0.60 -12.84
CA GLU A 102 28.24 0.32 -14.22
C GLU A 102 29.22 1.42 -14.66
N GLU A 103 30.46 1.04 -14.95
CA GLU A 103 31.49 2.00 -15.36
C GLU A 103 31.04 2.67 -16.66
N LEU A 104 30.84 3.99 -16.61
CA LEU A 104 30.53 4.77 -17.80
C LEU A 104 31.61 4.52 -18.87
N PRO A 105 31.22 4.34 -20.14
CA PRO A 105 32.17 4.18 -21.23
C PRO A 105 33.05 5.42 -21.31
N LYS A 106 34.34 5.26 -21.02
CA LYS A 106 35.34 6.30 -21.19
C LYS A 106 35.57 6.52 -22.68
N VAL A 107 35.14 7.68 -23.17
CA VAL A 107 35.49 8.13 -24.51
C VAL A 107 36.94 8.59 -24.49
N ASP A 108 37.84 7.75 -25.00
CA ASP A 108 39.22 8.15 -25.28
C ASP A 108 39.22 9.20 -26.40
N THR A 109 39.31 10.47 -26.00
CA THR A 109 39.50 11.58 -26.95
C THR A 109 40.98 11.68 -27.27
N LYS A 110 41.54 10.68 -27.96
CA LYS A 110 42.95 10.71 -28.39
C LYS A 110 43.20 11.54 -29.64
N ASP A 111 42.15 11.87 -30.39
CA ASP A 111 42.27 12.74 -31.56
C ASP A 111 41.32 13.91 -31.40
N GLY A 112 41.85 15.06 -30.97
CA GLY A 112 41.15 16.34 -30.84
C GLY A 112 40.65 16.92 -32.17
N LYS A 113 39.94 16.12 -32.95
CA LYS A 113 39.19 16.51 -34.13
C LYS A 113 37.77 16.00 -33.95
N GLY A 114 36.99 16.78 -33.20
CA GLY A 114 35.58 16.94 -33.55
C GLY A 114 35.56 17.48 -34.97
N LYS A 115 35.58 16.59 -35.95
CA LYS A 115 35.31 16.92 -37.34
C LYS A 115 33.83 17.26 -37.41
N THR A 116 33.50 18.47 -37.03
CA THR A 116 32.38 19.16 -37.67
C THR A 116 32.86 19.40 -39.10
N ASP A 117 32.64 18.44 -39.99
CA ASP A 117 32.70 18.68 -41.43
C ASP A 117 31.54 19.64 -41.73
N LEU A 118 31.81 20.94 -41.57
CA LEU A 118 30.97 21.97 -42.15
C LEU A 118 31.19 21.90 -43.66
N PRO A 119 30.16 21.61 -44.47
CA PRO A 119 30.32 21.54 -45.91
C PRO A 119 30.69 22.90 -46.50
N ASP A 120 31.55 22.88 -47.51
CA ASP A 120 31.97 24.05 -48.28
C ASP A 120 30.74 24.72 -48.96
N GLU A 121 30.64 26.05 -48.93
CA GLU A 121 29.42 26.81 -49.28
C GLU A 121 28.88 26.54 -50.71
N GLY A 122 29.71 26.03 -51.62
CA GLY A 122 29.32 25.66 -52.98
C GLY A 122 28.51 24.37 -53.11
N ASP A 123 28.54 23.49 -52.10
CA ASP A 123 27.85 22.19 -52.08
C ASP A 123 26.52 22.24 -51.30
N LEU A 124 26.17 23.39 -50.72
CA LEU A 124 24.99 23.50 -49.87
C LEU A 124 23.67 23.32 -50.65
N ASN A 125 23.58 23.87 -51.86
CA ASN A 125 22.40 23.70 -52.71
C ASN A 125 22.26 22.25 -53.20
N ALA A 126 23.37 21.61 -53.55
CA ALA A 126 23.37 20.22 -53.99
C ALA A 126 23.03 19.26 -52.84
N GLN A 127 23.51 19.54 -51.63
CA GLN A 127 23.08 18.83 -50.42
C GLN A 127 21.61 19.10 -50.10
N TYR A 128 21.14 20.34 -50.19
CA TYR A 128 19.74 20.67 -49.94
C TYR A 128 18.80 19.92 -50.89
N GLU A 129 19.11 19.89 -52.19
CA GLU A 129 18.33 19.15 -53.18
C GLU A 129 18.37 17.64 -52.93
N LYS A 130 19.51 17.11 -52.51
CA LYS A 130 19.69 15.69 -52.16
C LYS A 130 18.86 15.30 -50.93
N GLU A 131 18.87 16.11 -49.88
CA GLU A 131 18.06 15.89 -48.68
C GLU A 131 16.55 16.04 -48.98
N LEU A 132 16.16 17.00 -49.82
CA LEU A 132 14.78 17.13 -50.30
C LEU A 132 14.28 15.90 -51.03
N GLN A 133 15.13 15.27 -51.85
CA GLN A 133 14.80 14.00 -52.52
C GLN A 133 14.67 12.83 -51.53
N VAL A 134 15.46 12.82 -50.46
CA VAL A 134 15.34 11.84 -49.37
C VAL A 134 14.00 12.02 -48.63
N PHE A 135 13.58 13.26 -48.36
CA PHE A 135 12.28 13.55 -47.74
C PHE A 135 11.08 13.28 -48.67
N ALA A 136 11.26 13.44 -49.99
CA ALA A 136 10.23 13.16 -50.98
C ALA A 136 9.96 11.66 -51.15
N GLN A 137 10.89 10.80 -50.75
CA GLN A 137 10.68 9.36 -50.74
C GLN A 137 9.88 8.93 -49.51
N LYS A 138 8.90 8.05 -49.73
CA LYS A 138 8.15 7.42 -48.64
C LYS A 138 9.14 6.65 -47.78
N GLN A 139 9.28 7.06 -46.51
CA GLN A 139 10.17 6.45 -45.54
C GLN A 139 10.12 4.92 -45.68
N PRO A 140 11.27 4.25 -45.90
CA PRO A 140 11.28 2.80 -45.98
C PRO A 140 10.61 2.26 -44.73
N LYS A 141 9.70 1.28 -44.90
CA LYS A 141 9.13 0.58 -43.74
C LYS A 141 10.32 0.09 -42.94
N VAL A 142 10.50 0.63 -41.74
CA VAL A 142 11.52 0.17 -40.80
C VAL A 142 11.20 -1.30 -40.58
N VAL A 143 11.92 -2.17 -41.29
CA VAL A 143 12.00 -3.57 -40.93
C VAL A 143 12.55 -3.48 -39.52
N LYS A 144 11.72 -3.79 -38.51
CA LYS A 144 12.17 -3.84 -37.13
C LYS A 144 13.29 -4.87 -37.13
N GLY A 145 14.53 -4.41 -37.28
CA GLY A 145 15.70 -5.23 -37.08
C GLY A 145 15.63 -5.82 -35.68
N GLU A 146 16.47 -6.81 -35.43
CA GLU A 146 16.58 -7.35 -34.08
C GLU A 146 16.86 -6.18 -33.12
N LYS A 147 15.96 -5.98 -32.15
CA LYS A 147 16.02 -4.82 -31.25
C LYS A 147 17.39 -4.81 -30.58
N THR A 148 18.09 -3.68 -30.63
CA THR A 148 19.35 -3.48 -29.91
C THR A 148 19.12 -3.73 -28.42
N GLU A 149 20.14 -4.16 -27.67
CA GLU A 149 20.00 -4.44 -26.23
C GLU A 149 19.44 -3.22 -25.46
N ALA A 150 19.83 -2.00 -25.84
CA ALA A 150 19.27 -0.76 -25.30
C ALA A 150 17.75 -0.63 -25.54
N GLN A 151 17.26 -1.02 -26.72
CA GLN A 151 15.83 -0.97 -27.06
C GLN A 151 15.03 -2.04 -26.30
N LYS A 152 15.62 -3.24 -26.13
CA LYS A 152 15.01 -4.31 -25.32
C LYS A 152 14.90 -3.89 -23.84
N ALA A 153 15.92 -3.20 -23.32
CA ALA A 153 15.91 -2.65 -21.97
C ALA A 153 14.85 -1.54 -21.82
N GLU A 154 14.72 -0.65 -22.81
CA GLU A 154 13.70 0.40 -22.82
C GLU A 154 12.27 -0.18 -22.85
N ASP A 155 12.01 -1.19 -23.68
CA ASP A 155 10.72 -1.89 -23.72
C ASP A 155 10.37 -2.53 -22.36
N GLN A 156 11.36 -3.11 -21.66
CA GLN A 156 11.15 -3.68 -20.33
C GLN A 156 10.81 -2.59 -19.31
N MET A 157 11.50 -1.46 -19.36
CA MET A 157 11.22 -0.32 -18.46
C MET A 157 9.81 0.24 -18.69
N ASP A 158 9.38 0.34 -19.95
CA ASP A 158 8.03 0.77 -20.29
C ASP A 158 6.95 -0.24 -19.86
N TYR A 159 7.21 -1.54 -19.99
CA TYR A 159 6.36 -2.57 -19.44
C TYR A 159 6.19 -2.44 -17.91
N TYR A 160 7.28 -2.22 -17.17
CA TYR A 160 7.22 -2.02 -15.72
C TYR A 160 6.54 -0.71 -15.30
N ARG A 161 6.68 0.36 -16.09
CA ARG A 161 5.93 1.62 -15.89
C ARG A 161 4.43 1.43 -16.11
N TRP A 162 4.05 0.64 -17.11
CA TRP A 162 2.65 0.32 -17.38
C TRP A 162 2.02 -0.51 -16.25
N ILE A 163 2.69 -1.59 -15.81
CA ILE A 163 2.22 -2.43 -14.70
C ILE A 163 2.00 -1.60 -13.44
N ARG A 164 2.96 -0.76 -13.07
CA ARG A 164 2.85 0.13 -11.91
C ARG A 164 1.60 1.03 -11.99
N SER A 165 1.38 1.65 -13.13
CA SER A 165 0.23 2.54 -13.35
C SER A 165 -1.09 1.77 -13.22
N LEU A 166 -1.15 0.55 -13.76
CA LEU A 166 -2.31 -0.33 -13.67
C LEU A 166 -2.58 -0.79 -12.24
N VAL A 167 -1.55 -1.15 -11.47
CA VAL A 167 -1.67 -1.52 -10.05
C VAL A 167 -2.23 -0.37 -9.22
N VAL A 168 -1.69 0.84 -9.39
CA VAL A 168 -2.19 2.04 -8.69
C VAL A 168 -3.64 2.35 -9.09
N LEU A 169 -3.97 2.22 -10.38
CA LEU A 169 -5.32 2.46 -10.89
C LEU A 169 -6.34 1.48 -10.28
N ILE A 170 -6.04 0.18 -10.29
CA ILE A 170 -6.88 -0.85 -9.65
C ILE A 170 -7.05 -0.53 -8.17
N TRP A 171 -5.98 -0.20 -7.47
CA TRP A 171 -6.02 0.14 -6.05
C TRP A 171 -6.94 1.34 -5.78
N ILE A 172 -6.85 2.43 -6.56
CA ILE A 172 -7.74 3.60 -6.42
C ILE A 172 -9.19 3.20 -6.67
N PHE A 173 -9.49 2.48 -7.74
CA PHE A 173 -10.87 2.07 -8.05
C PHE A 173 -11.46 1.11 -7.01
N THR A 174 -10.68 0.18 -6.47
CA THR A 174 -11.15 -0.71 -5.39
C THR A 174 -11.41 0.07 -4.10
N ASN A 175 -10.54 1.02 -3.72
CA ASN A 175 -10.79 1.89 -2.56
C ASN A 175 -12.00 2.80 -2.77
N PHE A 176 -12.16 3.36 -3.97
CA PHE A 176 -13.33 4.16 -4.32
C PHE A 176 -14.61 3.31 -4.26
N GLY A 177 -14.60 2.09 -4.80
CA GLY A 177 -15.71 1.15 -4.71
C GLY A 177 -16.05 0.78 -3.26
N LEU A 178 -15.04 0.59 -2.41
CA LEU A 178 -15.24 0.37 -0.98
C LEU A 178 -15.90 1.57 -0.31
N VAL A 179 -15.39 2.79 -0.55
CA VAL A 179 -15.99 4.02 0.00
C VAL A 179 -17.42 4.19 -0.49
N ALA A 180 -17.68 3.98 -1.79
CA ALA A 180 -19.02 4.08 -2.36
C ALA A 180 -19.98 3.05 -1.75
N LEU A 181 -19.52 1.81 -1.50
CA LEU A 181 -20.31 0.77 -0.85
C LEU A 181 -20.58 1.11 0.62
N VAL A 182 -19.57 1.60 1.34
CA VAL A 182 -19.74 2.04 2.74
C VAL A 182 -20.72 3.20 2.80
N LEU A 183 -20.59 4.21 1.94
CA LEU A 183 -21.52 5.34 1.92
C LEU A 183 -22.90 4.93 1.44
N SER A 184 -23.05 4.03 0.46
CA SER A 184 -24.37 3.59 0.01
C SER A 184 -25.09 2.76 1.10
N THR A 185 -24.35 1.92 1.83
CA THR A 185 -24.87 1.19 2.98
C THR A 185 -25.09 2.06 4.22
N ALA A 186 -24.40 3.20 4.33
CA ALA A 186 -24.42 4.09 5.50
C ALA A 186 -25.14 5.44 5.31
N GLY A 187 -25.64 5.79 4.11
CA GLY A 187 -26.41 7.03 3.94
C GLY A 187 -26.48 7.67 2.54
N VAL A 188 -26.79 6.92 1.48
CA VAL A 188 -27.15 7.53 0.16
C VAL A 188 -28.51 7.02 -0.37
N GLU A 189 -29.36 6.48 0.48
CA GLU A 189 -30.76 6.15 0.13
C GLU A 189 -31.73 7.32 0.41
N ASP A 190 -31.23 8.42 1.00
CA ASP A 190 -32.04 9.59 1.44
C ASP A 190 -32.52 10.52 0.29
N LEU A 191 -32.29 10.13 -0.98
CA LEU A 191 -32.72 10.90 -2.15
C LEU A 191 -34.00 10.36 -2.81
N ASN A 192 -34.53 9.22 -2.37
CA ASN A 192 -35.79 8.66 -2.90
C ASN A 192 -36.68 8.14 -1.76
N SER A 193 -37.34 9.07 -1.06
CA SER A 193 -38.73 8.94 -0.60
C SER A 193 -39.18 7.58 -0.05
N GLN A 194 -38.65 7.16 1.11
CA GLN A 194 -39.39 6.36 2.10
C GLN A 194 -38.95 6.77 3.51
N PRO A 195 -39.86 6.89 4.50
CA PRO A 195 -39.48 7.13 5.88
C PRO A 195 -38.90 5.83 6.45
N ASN A 196 -37.63 5.56 6.18
CA ASN A 196 -36.92 4.46 6.82
C ASN A 196 -36.75 4.85 8.29
N THR A 197 -37.39 4.11 9.18
CA THR A 197 -37.30 4.29 10.63
C THR A 197 -35.83 4.29 11.03
N GLU A 198 -35.38 5.30 11.79
CA GLU A 198 -34.00 5.49 12.28
C GLU A 198 -33.37 4.19 12.83
N ALA A 199 -34.20 3.32 13.43
CA ALA A 199 -33.82 1.99 13.93
C ALA A 199 -33.24 1.04 12.86
N SER A 200 -33.63 1.18 11.59
CA SER A 200 -33.15 0.34 10.48
C SER A 200 -31.74 0.72 10.01
N GLU A 201 -31.40 2.01 10.06
CA GLU A 201 -30.07 2.53 9.72
C GLU A 201 -29.06 2.18 10.81
N GLU A 202 -29.45 2.34 12.08
CA GLU A 202 -28.63 1.99 13.24
C GLU A 202 -28.29 0.48 13.24
N ALA A 203 -29.26 -0.37 12.87
CA ALA A 203 -29.05 -1.81 12.75
C ALA A 203 -28.05 -2.17 11.63
N ARG A 204 -28.13 -1.51 10.47
CA ARG A 204 -27.18 -1.72 9.34
C ARG A 204 -25.76 -1.29 9.69
N SER A 205 -25.60 -0.11 10.29
CA SER A 205 -24.30 0.40 10.75
C SER A 205 -23.67 -0.50 11.81
N THR A 206 -24.48 -0.97 12.77
CA THR A 206 -24.05 -1.91 13.81
C THR A 206 -23.61 -3.24 13.23
N LEU A 207 -24.37 -3.78 12.25
CA LEU A 207 -24.03 -5.03 11.58
C LEU A 207 -22.70 -4.91 10.82
N TYR A 208 -22.52 -3.84 10.04
CA TYR A 208 -21.29 -3.56 9.31
C TYR A 208 -20.07 -3.49 10.26
N THR A 209 -20.18 -2.68 11.31
CA THR A 209 -19.10 -2.53 12.30
C THR A 209 -18.78 -3.88 12.95
N THR A 210 -19.80 -4.66 13.31
CA THR A 210 -19.61 -6.00 13.89
C THR A 210 -18.87 -6.93 12.93
N ILE A 211 -19.25 -6.98 11.65
CA ILE A 211 -18.59 -7.83 10.64
C ILE A 211 -17.10 -7.48 10.53
N ILE A 212 -16.75 -6.20 10.49
CA ILE A 212 -15.34 -5.77 10.38
C ILE A 212 -14.56 -6.17 11.63
N LEU A 213 -15.08 -5.89 12.82
CA LEU A 213 -14.40 -6.21 14.08
C LEU A 213 -14.14 -7.73 14.20
N TRP A 214 -15.12 -8.55 13.85
CA TRP A 214 -14.97 -10.01 13.84
C TRP A 214 -14.05 -10.53 12.74
N SER A 215 -14.02 -9.89 11.56
CA SER A 215 -13.08 -10.24 10.50
C SER A 215 -11.64 -9.99 10.94
N VAL A 216 -11.37 -8.82 11.54
CA VAL A 216 -10.04 -8.49 12.08
C VAL A 216 -9.64 -9.46 13.21
N ALA A 217 -10.58 -9.82 14.08
CA ALA A 217 -10.35 -10.80 15.12
C ALA A 217 -9.98 -12.18 14.55
N GLY A 218 -10.68 -12.63 13.50
CA GLY A 218 -10.41 -13.89 12.80
C GLY A 218 -9.02 -13.91 12.15
N LEU A 219 -8.64 -12.84 11.44
CA LEU A 219 -7.30 -12.74 10.83
C LEU A 219 -6.20 -12.70 11.91
N SER A 220 -6.43 -11.99 13.01
CA SER A 220 -5.46 -11.92 14.12
C SER A 220 -5.29 -13.27 14.82
N ALA A 221 -6.38 -14.01 15.00
CA ALA A 221 -6.34 -15.37 15.52
C ALA A 221 -5.58 -16.32 14.58
N PHE A 222 -5.78 -16.23 13.27
CA PHE A 222 -5.02 -17.02 12.30
C PHE A 222 -3.51 -16.77 12.39
N LYS A 223 -3.10 -15.49 12.48
CA LYS A 223 -1.68 -15.12 12.69
C LYS A 223 -1.13 -15.66 14.01
N PHE A 224 -1.93 -15.60 15.08
CA PHE A 224 -1.56 -16.12 16.39
C PHE A 224 -1.37 -17.65 16.37
N ILE A 225 -2.26 -18.39 15.69
CA ILE A 225 -2.11 -19.84 15.50
C ILE A 225 -0.80 -20.15 14.75
N GLY A 226 -0.46 -19.37 13.72
CA GLY A 226 0.83 -19.48 13.03
C GLY A 226 2.04 -19.25 13.95
N ALA A 227 1.96 -18.25 14.84
CA ALA A 227 3.00 -17.99 15.84
C ALA A 227 3.13 -19.14 16.87
N LEU A 228 2.01 -19.70 17.33
CA LEU A 228 2.01 -20.88 18.19
C LEU A 228 2.59 -22.11 17.49
N TRP A 229 2.23 -22.33 16.23
CA TRP A 229 2.79 -23.41 15.42
C TRP A 229 4.31 -23.27 15.29
N PHE A 230 4.80 -22.07 15.02
CA PHE A 230 6.23 -21.80 15.00
C PHE A 230 6.91 -22.15 16.32
N LEU A 231 6.34 -21.77 17.47
CA LEU A 231 6.89 -22.12 18.78
C LEU A 231 6.92 -23.63 19.03
N ILE A 232 5.86 -24.35 18.65
CA ILE A 232 5.80 -25.81 18.76
C ILE A 232 6.90 -26.45 17.91
N VAL A 233 7.01 -26.06 16.64
CA VAL A 233 8.04 -26.57 15.72
C VAL A 233 9.44 -26.26 16.24
N ARG A 234 9.64 -25.06 16.77
CA ARG A 234 10.90 -24.62 17.37
C ARG A 234 11.30 -25.51 18.56
N LEU A 235 10.35 -25.79 19.46
CA LEU A 235 10.55 -26.65 20.62
C LEU A 235 11.03 -28.05 20.22
N PHE A 236 10.46 -28.63 19.16
CA PHE A 236 10.81 -29.97 18.69
C PHE A 236 12.06 -30.02 17.80
N ARG A 237 12.38 -28.94 17.08
CA ARG A 237 13.56 -28.89 16.19
C ARG A 237 14.84 -28.41 16.87
N GLY A 238 14.76 -27.94 18.12
CA GLY A 238 15.93 -27.61 18.95
C GLY A 238 16.79 -26.46 18.41
N VAL A 239 16.18 -25.50 17.70
CA VAL A 239 16.82 -24.26 17.23
C VAL A 239 16.22 -23.05 17.94
#